data_AF-A0AAQ4FPS5-F1
#
_entry.id   AF-A0AAQ4FPS5-F1
#
_cell.length_a   1.000
_cell.length_b   1.000
_cell.length_c   1.000
_cell.angle_alpha   90.00
_cell.angle_beta   90.00
_cell.angle_gamma   90.00
#
_symmetry.space_group_name_H-M   'P 1'
#
loop_
_entity.id
_entity.type
_entity.pdbx_description
1 polymer ?
#
loop_
_entity_poly.entity_id
_entity_poly.type
_entity_poly.pdbx_seq_one_letter_code
_entity_poly.pdbx_strand_id
1 'polypeptide(L)'
;MGSKTNVDTSMFRRAVWNYIQCIYGIRHDDYDYREVNELLDRDLKEYIKAVCCYPDRMTKEDYDNVMREFKYSEKVHVTIMILEARMQAELLYALRALMRYMT
;
A
#
# COMPACT_ATOMS: atom_id res chain seq x y z
N MET A 1 6.76 -14.42 6.45
CA MET A 1 5.53 -13.89 7.06
C MET A 1 5.66 -14.07 8.55
N GLY A 2 6.23 -13.09 9.23
CA GLY A 2 6.63 -13.22 10.63
C GLY A 2 7.63 -14.36 10.82
N SER A 3 7.32 -15.29 11.73
CA SER A 3 8.15 -16.48 12.02
C SER A 3 8.05 -17.58 10.97
N LYS A 4 7.05 -17.56 10.08
CA LYS A 4 6.83 -18.60 9.06
C LYS A 4 7.68 -18.35 7.81
N THR A 5 8.33 -19.40 7.32
CA THR A 5 9.12 -19.44 6.07
C THR A 5 8.34 -20.12 4.94
N ASN A 6 8.73 -19.86 3.68
CA ASN A 6 8.16 -20.47 2.47
C ASN A 6 6.64 -20.31 2.31
N VAL A 7 6.09 -19.18 2.77
CA VAL A 7 4.68 -18.82 2.56
C VAL A 7 4.58 -17.93 1.33
N ASP A 8 3.68 -18.25 0.41
CA ASP A 8 3.34 -17.34 -0.69
C ASP A 8 2.59 -16.13 -0.15
N THR A 9 3.20 -14.95 -0.30
CA THR A 9 2.65 -13.67 0.17
C THR A 9 2.07 -12.84 -0.97
N SER A 10 1.96 -13.38 -2.18
CA SER A 10 1.55 -12.64 -3.37
C SER A 10 0.17 -12.02 -3.23
N MET A 11 -0.79 -12.72 -2.62
CA MET A 11 -2.12 -12.17 -2.34
C MET A 11 -2.07 -10.95 -1.40
N PHE A 12 -1.35 -11.07 -0.29
CA PHE A 12 -1.17 -9.95 0.66
C PHE A 12 -0.50 -8.75 -0.02
N ARG A 13 0.58 -8.98 -0.78
CA ARG A 13 1.29 -7.91 -1.49
C ARG A 13 0.40 -7.24 -2.54
N ARG A 14 -0.39 -8.01 -3.29
CA ARG A 14 -1.36 -7.47 -4.26
C ARG A 14 -2.45 -6.66 -3.56
N ALA A 15 -2.95 -7.11 -2.40
CA ALA A 15 -3.93 -6.36 -1.61
C ALA A 15 -3.38 -5.02 -1.11
N VAL A 16 -2.14 -4.99 -0.59
CA VAL A 16 -1.47 -3.72 -0.20
C VAL A 16 -1.37 -2.78 -1.40
N TRP A 17 -0.86 -3.26 -2.54
CA TRP A 17 -0.69 -2.44 -3.74
C TRP A 17 -2.01 -1.86 -4.24
N ASN A 18 -3.03 -2.71 -4.39
CA ASN A 18 -4.33 -2.32 -4.91
C ASN A 18 -5.11 -1.43 -3.93
N TYR A 19 -4.93 -1.61 -2.62
CA TYR A 19 -5.48 -0.69 -1.62
C TYR A 19 -4.88 0.71 -1.77
N ILE A 20 -3.57 0.81 -1.97
CA ILE A 20 -2.89 2.11 -2.14
C ILE A 20 -3.35 2.80 -3.41
N GLN A 21 -3.39 2.07 -4.52
CA GLN A 21 -3.92 2.63 -5.78
C GLN A 21 -5.38 3.06 -5.66
N CYS A 22 -6.19 2.34 -4.89
CA CYS A 22 -7.56 2.74 -4.59
C CYS A 22 -7.64 4.04 -3.78
N ILE A 23 -6.72 4.28 -2.82
CA ILE A 23 -6.63 5.58 -2.12
C ILE A 23 -6.41 6.73 -3.11
N TYR A 24 -5.62 6.50 -4.16
CA TYR A 24 -5.38 7.48 -5.23
C TYR A 24 -6.45 7.48 -6.33
N GLY A 25 -7.52 6.68 -6.21
CA GLY A 25 -8.64 6.66 -7.16
C GLY A 25 -8.44 5.77 -8.39
N ILE A 26 -7.44 4.88 -8.39
CA ILE A 26 -7.20 3.88 -9.44
C ILE A 26 -7.82 2.56 -9.01
N ARG A 27 -8.71 2.01 -9.84
CA ARG A 27 -9.40 0.75 -9.59
C ARG A 27 -9.07 -0.27 -10.67
N HIS A 28 -8.73 -1.48 -10.27
CA HIS A 28 -8.50 -2.60 -11.17
C HIS A 28 -9.77 -3.44 -11.31
N ASP A 29 -10.26 -3.58 -12.54
CA ASP A 29 -11.52 -4.26 -12.80
C ASP A 29 -11.45 -5.79 -12.60
N ASP A 30 -10.24 -6.36 -12.70
CA ASP A 30 -9.96 -7.78 -12.52
C ASP A 30 -9.63 -8.17 -11.06
N TYR A 31 -9.80 -7.23 -10.11
CA TYR A 31 -9.44 -7.43 -8.71
C TYR A 31 -10.64 -7.40 -7.77
N ASP A 32 -10.76 -8.42 -6.90
CA ASP A 32 -11.77 -8.46 -5.85
C ASP A 32 -11.34 -7.66 -4.62
N TYR A 33 -11.86 -6.44 -4.49
CA TYR A 33 -11.56 -5.55 -3.37
C TYR A 33 -12.08 -6.03 -2.00
N ARG A 34 -12.85 -7.14 -1.94
CA ARG A 34 -13.16 -7.79 -0.66
C ARG A 34 -11.90 -8.36 0.01
N GLU A 35 -10.94 -8.82 -0.79
CA GLU A 35 -9.65 -9.35 -0.30
C GLU A 35 -8.89 -8.32 0.54
N VAL A 36 -9.01 -7.03 0.23
CA VAL A 36 -8.39 -5.94 1.02
C VAL A 36 -8.94 -5.89 2.44
N ASN A 37 -10.22 -6.24 2.64
CA ASN A 37 -10.83 -6.31 3.97
C ASN A 37 -10.49 -7.59 4.73
N GLU A 38 -10.20 -8.66 4.01
CA GLU A 38 -9.83 -9.94 4.61
C GLU A 38 -8.33 -9.98 4.99
N LEU A 39 -7.47 -9.36 4.20
CA LEU A 39 -6.01 -9.47 4.33
C LEU A 39 -5.33 -8.29 5.05
N LEU A 40 -5.94 -7.10 5.01
CA LEU A 40 -5.40 -5.92 5.68
C LEU A 40 -6.31 -5.55 6.86
N ASP A 41 -5.75 -5.65 8.07
CA ASP A 41 -6.43 -5.20 9.27
C ASP A 41 -6.59 -3.67 9.28
N ARG A 42 -7.39 -3.19 10.23
CA ARG A 42 -7.72 -1.77 10.32
C ARG A 42 -6.47 -0.91 10.58
N ASP A 43 -5.61 -1.35 11.49
CA ASP A 43 -4.41 -0.60 11.89
C ASP A 43 -3.43 -0.48 10.73
N LEU A 44 -3.24 -1.54 9.93
CA LEU A 44 -2.42 -1.48 8.72
C LEU A 44 -3.02 -0.55 7.67
N LYS A 45 -4.34 -0.54 7.49
CA LYS A 45 -5.00 0.38 6.56
C LYS A 45 -4.85 1.83 6.95
N GLU A 46 -5.00 2.13 8.24
CA GLU A 46 -4.81 3.47 8.79
C GLU A 46 -3.35 3.91 8.65
N TYR A 47 -2.40 3.03 8.98
CA TYR A 47 -0.97 3.26 8.78
C TYR A 47 -0.62 3.52 7.30
N ILE A 48 -1.05 2.65 6.38
CA ILE A 48 -0.83 2.83 4.94
C ILE A 48 -1.35 4.18 4.47
N LYS A 49 -2.58 4.54 4.87
CA LYS A 49 -3.19 5.81 4.49
C LYS A 49 -2.43 7.01 5.05
N ALA A 50 -1.99 6.93 6.31
CA ALA A 50 -1.23 7.99 6.95
C ALA A 50 0.14 8.18 6.28
N VAL A 51 0.88 7.11 5.99
CA VAL A 51 2.17 7.18 5.28
C VAL A 51 1.99 7.69 3.84
N CYS A 52 0.94 7.28 3.14
CA CYS A 52 0.65 7.75 1.78
C CYS A 52 0.36 9.26 1.74
N CYS A 53 -0.54 9.73 2.59
CA CYS A 53 -1.20 11.04 2.44
C CYS A 53 -0.71 12.11 3.43
N TYR A 54 -0.21 11.70 4.60
CA TYR A 54 0.21 12.58 5.69
C TYR A 54 1.50 12.07 6.37
N PRO A 55 2.57 11.79 5.61
CA PRO A 55 3.80 11.22 6.17
C PRO A 55 4.46 12.13 7.23
N ASP A 56 4.20 13.44 7.17
CA ASP A 56 4.64 14.45 8.14
C ASP A 56 4.07 14.25 9.55
N ARG A 57 2.94 13.54 9.67
CA ARG A 57 2.24 13.30 10.94
C ARG A 57 2.62 11.97 11.58
N MET A 58 3.43 11.17 10.91
CA MET A 58 3.80 9.84 11.39
C MET A 58 4.81 9.92 12.53
N THR A 59 4.48 9.26 13.65
CA THR A 59 5.39 9.10 14.78
C THR A 59 6.02 7.71 14.77
N LYS A 60 7.10 7.55 15.55
CA LYS A 60 7.70 6.22 15.77
C LYS A 60 6.72 5.27 16.47
N GLU A 61 5.89 5.79 17.35
CA GLU A 61 4.89 4.99 18.07
C GLU A 61 3.85 4.38 17.12
N ASP A 62 3.42 5.12 16.10
CA ASP A 62 2.53 4.61 15.05
C ASP A 62 3.17 3.43 14.28
N TYR A 63 4.47 3.55 13.97
CA TYR A 63 5.23 2.48 13.32
C TYR A 63 5.41 1.24 14.22
N ASP A 64 5.66 1.44 15.51
CA ASP A 64 5.85 0.34 16.46
C ASP A 64 4.53 -0.39 16.74
N ASN A 65 3.40 0.32 16.75
CA ASN A 65 2.08 -0.22 17.03
C ASN A 65 1.46 -1.05 15.90
N VAL A 66 1.85 -0.84 14.65
CA VAL A 66 1.33 -1.58 13.49
C VAL A 66 2.15 -2.84 13.20
N MET A 67 1.56 -3.84 12.53
CA MET A 67 2.29 -5.04 12.04
C MET A 67 3.12 -5.72 13.14
N ARG A 68 2.58 -5.87 14.35
CA ARG A 68 3.33 -6.31 15.54
C ARG A 68 3.98 -7.69 15.42
N GLU A 69 3.38 -8.57 14.61
CA GLU A 69 3.90 -9.93 14.37
C GLU A 69 4.93 -10.00 13.23
N PHE A 70 5.14 -8.89 12.52
CA PHE A 70 6.04 -8.83 11.38
C PHE A 70 7.45 -8.49 11.83
N LYS A 71 8.44 -8.97 11.08
CA LYS A 71 9.83 -8.54 11.25
C LYS A 71 9.98 -7.09 10.79
N TYR A 72 10.95 -6.37 11.35
CA TYR A 72 11.30 -5.02 10.89
C TYR A 72 11.57 -4.95 9.38
N SER A 73 12.24 -5.96 8.82
CA SER A 73 12.46 -6.06 7.37
C SER A 73 11.15 -6.14 6.57
N GLU A 74 10.14 -6.82 7.10
CA GLU A 74 8.82 -6.92 6.46
C GLU A 74 8.05 -5.59 6.58
N LYS A 75 8.16 -4.87 7.71
CA LYS A 75 7.61 -3.50 7.84
C LYS A 75 8.24 -2.53 6.85
N VAL A 76 9.56 -2.59 6.68
CA VAL A 76 10.29 -1.81 5.67
C VAL A 76 9.84 -2.20 4.27
N HIS A 77 9.64 -3.50 4.01
CA HIS A 77 9.14 -3.97 2.71
C HIS A 77 7.77 -3.38 2.37
N VAL A 78 6.82 -3.37 3.30
CA VAL A 78 5.51 -2.71 3.12
C VAL A 78 5.69 -1.23 2.83
N THR A 79 6.63 -0.56 3.51
CA THR A 79 6.92 0.87 3.28
C THR A 79 7.47 1.14 1.88
N ILE A 80 8.32 0.27 1.34
CA ILE A 80 8.80 0.35 -0.05
C ILE A 80 7.63 0.18 -1.03
N MET A 81 6.75 -0.79 -0.79
CA MET A 81 5.55 -0.97 -1.61
C MET A 81 4.65 0.27 -1.60
N ILE A 82 4.54 0.95 -0.45
CA ILE A 82 3.78 2.19 -0.33
C ILE A 82 4.36 3.29 -1.23
N LEU A 83 5.68 3.49 -1.15
CA LEU A 83 6.38 4.48 -1.96
C LEU A 83 6.19 4.25 -3.46
N GLU A 84 6.42 3.02 -3.92
CA GLU A 84 6.37 2.67 -5.34
C GLU A 84 4.94 2.74 -5.91
N ALA A 85 3.94 2.23 -5.18
CA ALA A 85 2.54 2.27 -5.61
C ALA A 85 2.02 3.72 -5.70
N ARG A 86 2.40 4.57 -4.74
CA ARG A 86 2.10 6.00 -4.75
C ARG A 86 2.73 6.68 -5.97
N MET A 87 4.04 6.50 -6.18
CA MET A 87 4.76 7.12 -7.28
C MET A 87 4.15 6.71 -8.63
N GLN A 88 3.81 5.43 -8.80
CA GLN A 88 3.16 4.95 -10.02
C GLN A 88 1.82 5.65 -10.25
N ALA A 89 0.97 5.77 -9.21
CA ALA A 89 -0.33 6.41 -9.34
C ALA A 89 -0.20 7.89 -9.75
N GLU A 90 0.66 8.65 -9.07
CA GLU A 90 0.92 10.06 -9.37
C GLU A 90 1.45 10.25 -10.80
N LEU A 91 2.43 9.43 -11.21
CA LEU A 91 2.97 9.46 -12.57
C LEU A 91 1.92 9.14 -13.63
N LEU A 92 1.06 8.14 -13.40
CA LEU A 92 -0.01 7.80 -14.33
C LEU A 92 -0.98 8.97 -14.56
N TYR A 93 -1.36 9.68 -13.50
CA TYR A 93 -2.20 10.87 -13.63
C TYR A 93 -1.49 12.00 -14.39
N ALA A 94 -0.21 12.26 -14.09
CA ALA A 94 0.57 13.29 -14.79
C ALA A 94 0.74 12.97 -16.28
N LEU A 95 1.14 11.73 -16.62
CA LEU A 95 1.30 11.27 -18.00
C LEU A 95 -0.02 11.30 -18.76
N ARG A 96 -1.14 10.91 -18.13
CA ARG A 96 -2.47 11.02 -18.73
C ARG A 96 -2.84 12.46 -19.07
N ALA A 97 -2.50 13.42 -18.20
CA ALA A 97 -2.73 14.84 -18.47
C ALA A 97 -1.88 15.33 -19.65
N LEU A 98 -0.61 14.91 -19.72
CA LEU A 98 0.28 15.23 -20.85
C LEU A 98 -0.25 14.67 -22.18
N MET A 99 -0.67 13.39 -22.20
CA MET A 99 -1.23 12.77 -23.40
C MET A 99 -2.50 13.48 -23.89
N ARG A 100 -3.36 13.95 -22.98
CA ARG A 100 -4.57 14.73 -23.30
C ARG A 100 -4.29 16.16 -23.76
N TYR A 101 -3.12 16.70 -23.44
CA TYR A 101 -2.71 18.01 -23.95
C TYR A 101 -2.11 17.88 -25.36
N MET A 102 -1.37 16.80 -25.60
CA MET A 102 -0.75 16.52 -26.90
C MET A 102 -1.75 16.06 -27.98
N THR A 103 -2.91 15.55 -27.59
CA THR A 103 -3.95 15.00 -28.48
C THR A 103 -5.27 15.70 -28.27
#